data_AF-D0BL10-F1
#
_entry.id   AF-D0BL10-F1
#
_cell.length_a   1.000
_cell.length_b   1.000
_cell.length_c   1.000
_cell.angle_alpha   90.00
_cell.angle_beta   90.00
_cell.angle_gamma   90.00
#
_symmetry.space_group_name_H-M   'P 1'
#
loop_
_entity.id
_entity.type
_entity.pdbx_description
1 polymer ?
#
loop_
_entity_poly.entity_id
_entity_poly.type
_entity_poly.pdbx_seq_one_letter_code
_entity_poly.pdbx_strand_id
1 'polypeptide(L)'
;MTNLSWIFYKEIPVPHDVQELLINGEVAERAFRTVRDVAIFTNKRLIVKDVQGLTGSKVEIYSLPYSSVHMWSTENAGMLDFTSEVELWTRAGNIKIQLKRDINIRTFERLLAEYIL
;
A
#
# COMPACT_ATOMS: atom_id res chain seq x y z
N MET A 1 12.19 -16.16 -1.45
CA MET A 1 11.25 -15.25 -0.77
C MET A 1 11.06 -14.06 -1.69
N THR A 2 9.84 -13.81 -2.15
CA THR A 2 9.57 -12.71 -3.09
C THR A 2 9.54 -11.41 -2.29
N ASN A 3 10.52 -10.54 -2.50
CA ASN A 3 10.54 -9.22 -1.90
C ASN A 3 9.75 -8.27 -2.80
N LEU A 4 8.51 -7.96 -2.43
CA LEU A 4 7.73 -6.93 -3.10
C LEU A 4 8.06 -5.59 -2.47
N SER A 5 8.37 -4.60 -3.31
CA SER A 5 8.72 -3.24 -2.88
C SER A 5 8.03 -2.20 -3.76
N TRP A 6 7.35 -1.23 -3.14
CA TRP A 6 6.70 -0.11 -3.82
C TRP A 6 7.13 1.22 -3.21
N ILE A 7 7.19 2.27 -4.04
CA ILE A 7 7.54 3.64 -3.60
C ILE A 7 6.36 4.58 -3.89
N PHE A 8 5.64 5.01 -2.86
CA PHE A 8 4.53 5.96 -2.99
C PHE A 8 5.01 7.41 -2.87
N TYR A 9 4.52 8.26 -3.78
CA TYR A 9 4.93 9.67 -3.87
C TYR A 9 3.88 10.63 -3.33
N LYS A 10 2.60 10.26 -3.39
CA LYS A 10 1.51 11.15 -3.00
C LYS A 10 0.24 10.39 -2.66
N GLU A 11 -0.50 10.89 -1.67
CA GLU A 11 -1.90 10.55 -1.47
C GLU A 11 -2.76 11.14 -2.61
N ILE A 12 -3.72 10.36 -3.08
CA ILE A 12 -4.66 10.75 -4.13
C ILE A 12 -6.09 10.42 -3.72
N PRO A 13 -7.10 11.06 -4.34
CA PRO A 13 -8.47 10.57 -4.25
C PRO A 13 -8.54 9.11 -4.68
N VAL A 14 -9.41 8.34 -4.03
CA VAL A 14 -9.67 6.95 -4.37
C VAL A 14 -10.12 6.87 -5.85
N PRO A 15 -9.40 6.13 -6.71
CA PRO A 15 -9.78 6.00 -8.12
C PRO A 15 -11.15 5.34 -8.29
N HIS A 16 -11.96 5.84 -9.24
CA HIS A 16 -13.31 5.32 -9.47
C HIS A 16 -13.33 3.86 -9.91
N ASP A 17 -12.32 3.41 -10.65
CA ASP A 17 -12.20 2.05 -11.15
C ASP A 17 -11.91 1.02 -10.04
N VAL A 18 -11.55 1.47 -8.82
CA VAL A 18 -11.41 0.55 -7.69
C VAL A 18 -12.75 -0.08 -7.28
N GLN A 19 -13.88 0.57 -7.58
CA GLN A 19 -15.20 0.12 -7.14
C GLN A 19 -15.53 -1.27 -7.70
N GLU A 20 -15.02 -1.61 -8.87
CA GLU A 20 -15.18 -2.94 -9.49
C GLU A 20 -14.41 -4.04 -8.74
N LEU A 21 -13.42 -3.67 -7.90
CA LEU A 21 -12.61 -4.58 -7.11
C LEU A 21 -13.16 -4.81 -5.69
N LEU A 22 -14.00 -3.92 -5.20
CA LEU A 22 -14.51 -3.95 -3.84
C LEU A 22 -15.64 -4.98 -3.69
N ILE A 23 -15.66 -5.68 -2.56
CA ILE A 23 -16.78 -6.56 -2.20
C ILE A 23 -17.82 -5.83 -1.34
N ASN A 24 -18.98 -6.45 -1.12
CA ASN A 24 -20.00 -5.88 -0.24
C ASN A 24 -19.44 -5.62 1.17
N GLY A 25 -19.66 -4.40 1.68
CA GLY A 25 -19.13 -3.94 2.97
C GLY A 25 -17.63 -3.65 2.99
N GLU A 26 -16.94 -3.72 1.84
CA GLU A 26 -15.58 -3.21 1.69
C GLU A 26 -15.62 -1.74 1.27
N VAL A 27 -14.89 -0.89 2.00
CA VAL A 27 -14.82 0.55 1.77
C VAL A 27 -13.37 0.93 1.52
N ALA A 28 -13.11 1.66 0.43
CA ALA A 28 -11.80 2.24 0.17
C ALA A 28 -11.62 3.52 0.99
N GLU A 29 -10.63 3.53 1.88
CA GLU A 29 -10.39 4.61 2.83
C GLU A 29 -9.40 5.63 2.29
N ARG A 30 -8.27 5.15 1.76
CA ARG A 30 -7.18 5.99 1.26
C ARG A 30 -6.51 5.37 0.06
N ALA A 31 -5.98 6.23 -0.82
CA ALA A 31 -5.21 5.79 -1.98
C ALA A 31 -3.91 6.58 -2.11
N PHE A 32 -2.86 5.88 -2.54
CA PHE A 32 -1.53 6.44 -2.73
C PHE A 32 -1.01 6.01 -4.10
N ARG A 33 -0.36 6.90 -4.83
CA ARG A 33 0.22 6.57 -6.13
C ARG A 33 1.73 6.45 -6.07
N THR A 34 2.28 5.49 -6.80
CA THR A 34 3.68 5.46 -7.21
C THR A 34 3.86 6.32 -8.49
N VAL A 35 4.98 6.17 -9.21
CA VAL A 35 5.13 6.73 -10.57
C VAL A 35 4.16 6.06 -11.55
N ARG A 36 3.83 4.77 -11.35
CA ARG A 36 3.00 3.97 -12.28
C ARG A 36 1.82 3.26 -11.61
N ASP A 37 1.94 2.97 -10.34
CA ASP A 37 1.07 2.05 -9.59
C ASP A 37 0.18 2.82 -8.63
N VAL A 38 -0.89 2.19 -8.17
CA VAL A 38 -1.76 2.74 -7.13
C VAL A 38 -1.93 1.71 -6.02
N ALA A 39 -1.69 2.12 -4.79
CA ALA A 39 -2.11 1.39 -3.60
C ALA A 39 -3.41 1.98 -3.05
N ILE A 40 -4.37 1.11 -2.76
CA ILE A 40 -5.62 1.45 -2.09
C ILE A 40 -5.67 0.69 -0.77
N PHE A 41 -5.84 1.43 0.32
CA PHE A 41 -6.14 0.89 1.63
C PHE A 41 -7.65 0.86 1.81
N THR A 42 -8.20 -0.34 2.04
CA THR A 42 -9.61 -0.53 2.36
C THR A 42 -9.79 -0.81 3.84
N ASN A 43 -11.00 -1.09 4.29
CA ASN A 43 -11.27 -1.64 5.62
C ASN A 43 -11.04 -3.17 5.72
N LYS A 44 -10.50 -3.82 4.68
CA LYS A 44 -10.27 -5.28 4.65
C LYS A 44 -8.87 -5.69 4.17
N ARG A 45 -8.27 -4.92 3.25
CA ARG A 45 -7.00 -5.27 2.61
C ARG A 45 -6.28 -4.04 2.05
N LEU A 46 -4.97 -4.20 1.86
CA LEU A 46 -4.21 -3.38 0.94
C LEU A 46 -4.35 -3.96 -0.47
N ILE A 47 -4.78 -3.14 -1.43
CA ILE A 47 -4.81 -3.46 -2.86
C ILE A 47 -3.68 -2.68 -3.53
N VAL A 48 -2.84 -3.33 -4.33
CA VAL A 48 -1.84 -2.64 -5.16
C VAL A 48 -2.10 -2.98 -6.63
N LYS A 49 -2.39 -1.96 -7.42
CA LYS A 49 -2.54 -2.02 -8.87
C LYS A 49 -1.20 -1.66 -9.51
N ASP A 50 -0.47 -2.67 -9.94
CA ASP A 50 0.82 -2.57 -10.63
C ASP A 50 0.60 -2.50 -12.14
N VAL A 51 1.06 -1.42 -12.76
CA VAL A 51 0.92 -1.20 -14.21
C VAL A 51 2.22 -1.56 -14.91
N GLN A 52 2.19 -2.66 -15.67
CA GLN A 52 3.34 -3.26 -16.33
C GLN A 52 3.35 -2.99 -17.84
N GLY A 53 4.57 -3.02 -18.41
CA GLY A 53 4.81 -2.86 -19.84
C GLY A 53 4.91 -1.40 -20.31
N LEU A 54 5.37 -1.22 -21.54
CA LEU A 54 5.59 0.11 -22.14
C LEU A 54 4.29 0.86 -22.42
N THR A 55 3.23 0.13 -22.78
CA THR A 55 1.90 0.66 -23.11
C THR A 55 1.00 0.78 -21.89
N GLY A 56 1.40 0.22 -20.74
CA GLY A 56 0.58 0.15 -19.52
C GLY A 56 -0.68 -0.71 -19.64
N SER A 57 -0.79 -1.53 -20.69
CA SER A 57 -1.98 -2.36 -20.93
C SER A 57 -2.04 -3.62 -20.06
N LYS A 58 -0.91 -4.03 -19.47
CA LYS A 58 -0.88 -5.14 -18.51
C LYS A 58 -1.00 -4.57 -17.10
N VAL A 59 -2.04 -4.97 -16.40
CA VAL A 59 -2.26 -4.57 -15.00
C VAL A 59 -2.26 -5.83 -14.15
N GLU A 60 -1.45 -5.84 -13.09
CA GLU A 60 -1.44 -6.88 -12.07
C GLU A 60 -2.02 -6.32 -10.76
N ILE A 61 -2.92 -7.06 -10.13
CA ILE A 61 -3.57 -6.67 -8.87
C ILE A 61 -3.05 -7.56 -7.75
N TYR A 62 -2.38 -6.94 -6.79
CA TYR A 62 -2.01 -7.57 -5.53
C TYR A 62 -3.08 -7.25 -4.49
N SER A 63 -3.57 -8.26 -3.77
CA SER A 63 -4.47 -8.09 -2.63
C SER A 63 -3.84 -8.71 -1.39
N LEU A 64 -3.57 -7.88 -0.39
CA LEU A 64 -3.04 -8.28 0.91
C LEU A 64 -4.11 -8.07 1.99
N PRO A 65 -4.85 -9.12 2.38
CA PRO A 65 -5.75 -9.08 3.52
C PRO A 65 -5.02 -8.70 4.80
N TYR A 66 -5.59 -7.81 5.61
CA TYR A 66 -4.97 -7.44 6.89
C TYR A 66 -4.87 -8.62 7.86
N SER A 67 -5.83 -9.55 7.79
CA SER A 67 -5.80 -10.82 8.54
C SER A 67 -4.60 -11.72 8.23
N SER A 68 -3.88 -11.45 7.14
CA SER A 68 -2.67 -12.20 6.74
C SER A 68 -1.37 -11.53 7.20
N VAL A 69 -1.45 -10.35 7.82
CA VAL A 69 -0.31 -9.60 8.34
C VAL A 69 -0.08 -10.00 9.80
N HIS A 70 1.11 -10.53 10.07
CA HIS A 70 1.48 -11.06 11.38
C HIS A 70 2.27 -10.05 12.20
N MET A 71 2.90 -9.09 11.54
CA MET A 71 3.67 -8.00 12.13
C MET A 71 3.79 -6.87 11.12
N TRP A 72 3.92 -5.63 11.60
CA TRP A 72 4.34 -4.49 10.79
C TRP A 72 5.34 -3.61 11.55
N SER A 73 6.03 -2.75 10.81
CA SER A 73 6.89 -1.71 11.36
C SER A 73 6.74 -0.44 10.53
N THR A 74 6.94 0.71 11.17
CA THR A 74 7.01 2.01 10.50
C THR A 74 8.30 2.73 10.89
N GLU A 75 9.04 3.21 9.89
CA GLU A 75 10.28 3.97 10.04
C GLU A 75 10.13 5.34 9.39
N ASN A 76 10.45 6.41 10.12
CA ASN A 76 10.43 7.76 9.56
C ASN A 76 11.65 8.00 8.68
N ALA A 77 11.50 8.81 7.64
CA ALA A 77 12.63 9.30 6.88
C ALA A 77 13.66 9.99 7.79
N GLY A 78 14.92 9.56 7.71
CA GLY A 78 16.02 10.19 8.43
C GLY A 78 16.39 11.57 7.88
N MET A 79 17.41 12.21 8.46
CA MET A 79 17.93 13.47 7.91
C MET A 79 18.51 13.30 6.49
N LEU A 80 19.20 12.18 6.24
CA LEU A 80 19.85 11.85 4.97
C LEU A 80 18.97 10.99 4.05
N ASP A 81 18.05 10.22 4.62
CA ASP A 81 17.13 9.39 3.85
C ASP A 81 15.85 10.20 3.55
N PHE A 82 15.46 10.24 2.27
CA PHE A 82 14.33 11.05 1.80
C PHE A 82 13.02 10.28 1.79
N THR A 83 13.02 9.03 2.27
CA THR A 83 11.85 8.15 2.31
C THR A 83 11.62 7.58 3.70
N SER A 84 10.36 7.58 4.13
CA SER A 84 9.87 6.77 5.25
C SER A 84 9.58 5.36 4.74
N GLU A 85 9.51 4.39 5.64
CA GLU A 85 9.32 2.99 5.28
C GLU A 85 8.23 2.33 6.13
N VAL A 86 7.47 1.44 5.51
CA VAL A 86 6.54 0.51 6.14
C VAL A 86 6.92 -0.89 5.70
N GLU A 87 7.11 -1.81 6.63
CA GLU A 87 7.26 -3.23 6.32
C GLU A 87 6.09 -4.02 6.91
N LEU A 88 5.56 -4.96 6.13
CA LEU A 88 4.47 -5.86 6.50
C LEU A 88 4.99 -7.30 6.39
N TRP A 89 4.88 -8.09 7.45
CA TRP A 89 5.29 -9.48 7.46
C TRP A 89 4.08 -10.39 7.40
N THR A 90 4.17 -11.40 6.53
CA THR A 90 3.17 -12.45 6.35
C THR A 90 3.85 -13.81 6.43
N ARG A 91 3.08 -14.90 6.41
CA ARG A 91 3.65 -16.25 6.28
C ARG A 91 4.36 -16.48 4.94
N ALA A 92 4.02 -15.72 3.90
CA ALA A 92 4.57 -15.89 2.55
C ALA A 92 5.86 -15.07 2.30
N GLY A 93 6.18 -14.14 3.20
CA GLY A 93 7.30 -13.21 3.05
C GLY A 93 6.96 -11.83 3.61
N ASN A 94 7.85 -10.86 3.37
CA ASN A 94 7.66 -9.47 3.74
C ASN A 94 7.39 -8.59 2.51
N ILE A 95 6.60 -7.55 2.75
CA ILE A 95 6.27 -6.51 1.79
C ILE A 95 6.85 -5.21 2.32
N LYS A 96 7.63 -4.52 1.49
CA LYS A 96 8.21 -3.22 1.80
C LYS A 96 7.48 -2.12 1.03
N ILE A 97 7.16 -1.04 1.72
CA ILE A 97 6.52 0.15 1.16
C ILE A 97 7.35 1.35 1.57
N GLN A 98 7.85 2.11 0.61
CA GLN A 98 8.57 3.34 0.83
C GLN A 98 7.67 4.54 0.52
N LEU A 99 7.72 5.57 1.35
CA LEU A 99 6.92 6.77 1.24
C LEU A 99 7.84 7.99 1.09
N LYS A 100 7.61 8.85 0.09
CA LYS A 100 8.33 10.13 -0.01
C LYS A 100 7.91 11.08 1.12
N ARG A 101 8.78 12.05 1.44
CA ARG A 101 8.67 13.00 2.57
C ARG A 101 7.29 13.64 2.79
N ASP A 102 6.52 13.86 1.74
CA ASP A 102 5.23 14.56 1.83
C ASP A 102 4.09 13.66 2.34
N ILE A 103 4.33 12.37 2.53
CA ILE A 103 3.33 11.44 3.07
C ILE A 103 3.58 11.27 4.58
N ASN A 104 2.54 11.58 5.37
CA ASN A 104 2.59 11.35 6.81
C ASN A 104 2.54 9.85 7.14
N ILE A 105 3.67 9.27 7.52
CA ILE A 105 3.81 7.86 7.93
C ILE A 105 2.93 7.49 9.12
N ARG A 106 2.58 8.44 10.00
CA ARG A 106 1.66 8.17 11.13
C ARG A 106 0.25 7.82 10.67
N THR A 107 -0.15 8.26 9.47
CA THR A 107 -1.40 7.81 8.85
C THR A 107 -1.38 6.31 8.58
N PHE A 108 -0.23 5.77 8.13
CA PHE A 108 -0.08 4.34 7.86
C PHE A 108 -0.08 3.54 9.16
N GLU A 109 0.66 3.98 10.18
CA GLU A 109 0.67 3.33 11.48
C GLU A 109 -0.77 3.17 12.03
N ARG A 110 -1.54 4.26 12.05
CA ARG A 110 -2.91 4.22 12.56
C ARG A 110 -3.82 3.33 11.71
N LEU A 111 -3.74 3.45 10.38
CA LEU A 111 -4.60 2.68 9.48
C LEU A 111 -4.32 1.18 9.59
N LEU A 112 -3.04 0.78 9.63
CA LEU A 112 -2.65 -0.61 9.82
C LEU A 112 -3.11 -1.13 11.18
N ALA A 113 -2.88 -0.36 12.26
CA ALA A 113 -3.36 -0.73 13.59
C ALA A 113 -4.88 -0.88 13.65
N GLU A 114 -5.64 -0.02 12.98
CA GLU A 114 -7.12 -0.06 12.94
C GLU A 114 -7.68 -1.33 12.30
N TYR A 115 -6.96 -1.92 11.34
CA TYR A 115 -7.46 -3.07 10.59
C TYR A 115 -6.72 -4.40 10.84
N ILE A 116 -5.58 -4.37 11.53
CA ILE A 116 -4.84 -5.59 11.91
C ILE A 116 -5.15 -6.03 13.36
N LEU A 117 -5.40 -5.09 14.28
CA LEU A 117 -5.73 -5.38 15.69
C LEU A 117 -7.22 -5.68 15.88
#